data_AF-A0A7V9N2Y1-F1
#
_entry.id   AF-A0A7V9N2Y1-F1
#
_cell.length_a   1.000
_cell.length_b   1.000
_cell.length_c   1.000
_cell.angle_alpha   90.00
_cell.angle_beta   90.00
_cell.angle_gamma   90.00
#
_symmetry.space_group_name_H-M   'P 1'
#
loop_
_entity.id
_entity.type
_entity.pdbx_description
1 polymer ?
#
loop_
_entity_poly.entity_id
_entity_poly.type
_entity_poly.pdbx_seq_one_letter_code
_entity_poly.pdbx_strand_id
1 'polypeptide(L)'
;MIVTLEPNSEFARALAAIDEKPVVLVSSGVRYTVNRTVDDELWANYDPERVRAAVRAAAGTLTPEEGERLKALVYEGREKGSRPIGRP
;
A
#
# COMPACT_ATOMS: atom_id res chain seq x y z
N MET A 1 -2.51 16.15 7.87
CA MET A 1 -2.64 16.55 9.29
C MET A 1 -1.55 15.84 10.05
N ILE A 2 -0.68 16.58 10.75
CA ILE A 2 0.38 16.02 11.58
C ILE A 2 -0.15 16.01 13.02
N VAL A 3 -0.01 14.87 13.70
CA VAL A 3 -0.37 14.72 15.12
C VAL A 3 0.90 14.39 15.88
N THR A 4 1.32 15.29 16.76
CA THR A 4 2.47 15.09 17.64
C THR A 4 2.03 14.31 18.87
N LEU A 5 2.76 13.25 19.22
CA LEU A 5 2.51 12.45 20.41
C LEU A 5 3.33 12.95 21.58
N GLU A 6 2.75 12.92 22.78
CA GLU A 6 3.51 13.15 24.02
C GLU A 6 4.57 12.04 24.17
N PRO A 7 5.85 12.38 24.45
CA PRO A 7 6.97 11.42 24.45
C PRO A 7 6.77 10.23 25.40
N ASN A 8 6.05 10.46 26.51
CA ASN A 8 5.79 9.46 27.53
C ASN A 8 4.34 8.95 27.51
N SER A 9 3.61 9.17 26.42
CA SER A 9 2.28 8.57 26.25
C SER A 9 2.39 7.05 26.11
N GLU A 10 1.31 6.35 26.47
CA GLU A 10 1.18 4.92 26.21
C GLU A 10 1.36 4.61 24.72
N PHE A 11 0.83 5.48 23.86
CA PHE A 11 0.98 5.41 22.41
C PHE A 11 2.44 5.53 21.95
N ALA A 12 3.20 6.51 22.49
CA ALA A 12 4.61 6.66 22.15
C ALA A 12 5.44 5.44 22.58
N ARG A 13 5.14 4.86 23.76
CA ARG A 13 5.79 3.62 24.21
C ARG A 13 5.45 2.42 23.33
N ALA A 14 4.18 2.27 22.96
CA ALA A 14 3.74 1.20 22.06
C ALA A 14 4.42 1.29 20.69
N LEU A 15 4.62 2.51 20.17
CA LEU A 15 5.34 2.74 18.91
C LEU A 15 6.86 2.57 19.05
N ALA A 16 7.44 2.91 20.20
CA ALA A 16 8.89 2.76 20.46
C ALA A 16 9.31 1.30 20.65
N ALA A 17 8.41 0.43 21.09
CA ALA A 17 8.64 -1.01 21.22
C ALA A 17 8.59 -1.77 19.87
N ILE A 18 8.42 -1.07 18.75
CA ILE A 18 8.35 -1.65 17.41
C ILE A 18 9.76 -1.88 16.86
N ASP A 19 10.10 -3.16 16.65
CA ASP A 19 11.32 -3.57 15.95
C ASP A 19 11.08 -3.56 14.43
N GLU A 20 10.26 -4.49 13.91
CA GLU A 20 10.09 -4.69 12.46
C GLU A 20 8.62 -4.79 11.98
N LYS A 21 7.66 -5.03 12.89
CA LYS A 21 6.26 -5.31 12.52
C LYS A 21 5.37 -4.07 12.68
N PRO A 22 4.46 -3.79 11.75
CA PRO A 22 3.61 -2.62 11.82
C PRO A 22 2.62 -2.70 12.99
N VAL A 23 2.33 -1.55 13.61
CA VAL A 23 1.32 -1.45 14.67
C VAL A 23 -0.06 -1.28 14.05
N VAL A 24 -1.03 -2.05 14.54
CA VAL A 24 -2.43 -1.91 14.17
C VAL A 24 -3.16 -1.15 15.26
N LEU A 25 -3.70 0.01 14.92
CA LEU A 25 -4.58 0.78 15.78
C LEU A 25 -6.03 0.45 15.46
N VAL A 26 -6.87 0.35 16.48
CA VAL A 26 -8.31 0.18 16.31
C VAL A 26 -9.01 1.38 16.93
N SER A 27 -9.79 2.10 16.14
CA SER A 27 -10.63 3.21 16.63
C SER A 27 -12.01 3.11 15.98
N SER A 28 -13.06 3.15 16.80
CA SER A 28 -14.45 3.04 16.33
C SER A 28 -14.71 1.85 15.40
N GLY A 29 -14.04 0.71 15.66
CA GLY A 29 -14.13 -0.50 14.83
C GLY A 29 -13.32 -0.47 13.53
N VAL A 30 -12.67 0.66 13.19
CA VAL A 30 -11.80 0.79 12.02
C VAL A 30 -10.36 0.45 12.41
N ARG A 31 -9.69 -0.33 11.55
CA ARG A 31 -8.29 -0.71 11.70
C ARG A 31 -7.40 0.21 10.88
N TYR A 32 -6.38 0.77 11.52
CA TYR A 32 -5.34 1.58 10.90
C TYR A 32 -4.01 0.89 11.09
N THR A 33 -3.17 0.89 10.05
CA THR A 33 -1.81 0.35 10.13
C THR A 33 -0.83 1.51 10.19
N VAL A 34 -0.03 1.55 11.25
CA VAL A 34 1.06 2.52 11.44
C VAL A 34 2.37 1.82 11.15
N ASN A 35 3.08 2.32 10.14
CA ASN A 35 4.41 1.86 9.79
C ASN A 35 5.43 2.86 10.33
N ARG A 36 6.52 2.36 10.92
CA ARG A 36 7.67 3.20 11.23
C ARG A 36 8.31 3.61 9.91
N THR A 37 8.45 4.91 9.69
CA THR A 37 9.21 5.46 8.56
C THR A 37 10.52 5.97 9.13
N VAL A 38 11.64 5.51 8.60
CA VAL A 38 12.98 5.87 9.13
C VAL A 38 13.53 7.12 8.43
N ASP A 39 12.95 7.50 7.29
CA ASP A 39 13.25 8.73 6.55
C ASP A 39 11.97 9.51 6.23
N ASP A 40 12.10 10.77 5.82
CA ASP A 40 11.02 11.62 5.27
C ASP A 40 10.37 11.01 4.00
N GLU A 41 10.83 9.84 3.56
CA GLU A 41 10.31 9.09 2.42
C GLU A 41 9.08 8.24 2.80
N LEU A 42 7.95 8.92 2.94
CA LEU A 42 6.59 8.34 2.92
C LEU A 42 6.31 7.43 1.70
N TRP A 43 7.23 7.36 0.74
CA TRP A 43 7.11 6.69 -0.55
C TRP A 43 8.19 5.62 -0.74
N ALA A 44 8.34 4.65 0.16
CA ALA A 44 9.00 3.35 -0.08
C ALA A 44 10.23 3.33 -1.04
N ASN A 45 11.21 4.24 -0.89
CA ASN A 45 12.37 4.40 -1.80
C ASN A 45 12.00 4.42 -3.29
N TYR A 46 10.79 4.87 -3.62
CA TYR A 46 10.28 4.96 -4.98
C TYR A 46 10.99 6.10 -5.68
N ASP A 47 11.75 5.79 -6.72
CA ASP A 47 12.27 6.78 -7.65
C ASP A 47 11.14 7.18 -8.62
N PRO A 48 10.56 8.39 -8.46
CA PRO A 48 9.44 8.81 -9.27
C PRO A 48 9.80 9.01 -10.74
N GLU A 49 11.04 9.36 -11.05
CA GLU A 49 11.49 9.54 -12.42
C GLU A 49 11.68 8.19 -13.11
N ARG A 50 12.26 7.21 -12.40
CA ARG A 50 12.41 5.85 -12.93
C ARG A 50 11.07 5.21 -13.24
N VAL A 51 10.06 5.39 -12.38
CA VAL A 51 8.73 4.82 -12.66
C VAL A 51 7.99 5.60 -13.74
N ARG A 52 8.10 6.93 -13.80
CA ARG A 52 7.56 7.70 -14.93
C ARG A 52 8.18 7.23 -16.26
N ALA A 53 9.49 6.97 -16.28
CA ALA A 53 10.18 6.45 -17.44
C ALA A 53 9.66 5.05 -17.84
N ALA A 54 9.50 4.15 -16.87
CA ALA A 54 8.96 2.81 -17.11
C ALA A 54 7.50 2.85 -17.63
N VAL A 55 6.65 3.69 -17.05
CA VAL A 55 5.26 3.87 -17.50
C VAL A 55 5.21 4.41 -18.92
N ARG A 56 6.05 5.40 -19.25
CA ARG A 56 6.14 5.93 -20.62
C ARG A 56 6.64 4.89 -21.62
N ALA A 57 7.62 4.08 -21.23
CA ALA A 57 8.15 3.01 -22.07
C ALA A 57 7.10 1.91 -22.32
N ALA A 58 6.21 1.66 -21.35
CA ALA A 58 5.12 0.69 -21.48
C ALA A 58 3.85 1.27 -22.13
N ALA A 59 3.70 2.59 -22.19
CA ALA A 59 2.52 3.24 -22.72
C ALA A 59 2.36 2.94 -24.22
N GLY A 60 1.20 2.38 -24.60
CA GLY A 60 0.92 2.00 -25.99
C GLY A 60 1.52 0.66 -26.43
N THR A 61 2.10 -0.12 -25.52
CA THR A 61 2.59 -1.48 -25.84
C THR A 61 1.48 -2.51 -25.99
N LEU A 62 0.28 -2.22 -25.48
CA LEU A 62 -0.91 -3.04 -25.62
C LEU A 62 -1.87 -2.39 -26.62
N THR A 63 -2.35 -3.19 -27.57
CA THR A 63 -3.52 -2.83 -28.39
C THR A 63 -4.78 -2.76 -27.52
N PRO A 64 -5.82 -2.00 -27.94
CA PRO A 64 -7.10 -1.97 -27.24
C PRO A 64 -7.68 -3.38 -26.99
N GLU A 65 -7.58 -4.27 -27.98
CA GLU A 65 -8.07 -5.64 -27.89
C GLU A 65 -7.29 -6.47 -26.87
N GLU A 66 -5.97 -6.32 -26.80
CA GLU A 66 -5.15 -6.95 -25.75
C GLU A 66 -5.52 -6.42 -24.36
N GLY A 67 -5.79 -5.12 -24.25
CA GLY A 67 -6.29 -4.51 -23.02
C GLY A 67 -7.60 -5.14 -22.55
N GLU A 68 -8.57 -5.33 -23.44
CA GLU A 68 -9.85 -5.97 -23.09
C GLU A 68 -9.69 -7.44 -22.73
N ARG A 69 -8.82 -8.18 -23.43
CA ARG A 69 -8.51 -9.58 -23.08
C ARG A 69 -7.89 -9.70 -21.68
N LEU A 70 -6.92 -8.84 -21.34
CA LEU A 70 -6.30 -8.80 -20.02
C LEU A 70 -7.31 -8.49 -18.92
N LYS A 71 -8.22 -7.54 -19.15
CA LYS A 71 -9.31 -7.24 -18.21
C LYS A 71 -10.20 -8.46 -17.98
N ALA A 72 -10.63 -9.14 -19.05
CA ALA A 72 -11.47 -10.32 -18.95
C ALA A 72 -10.83 -11.42 -18.09
N LEU A 73 -9.53 -11.70 -18.32
CA LEU A 73 -8.76 -12.67 -17.53
C LEU A 73 -8.69 -12.31 -16.04
N VAL A 74 -8.54 -11.02 -15.71
CA VAL A 74 -8.53 -10.56 -14.31
C VAL A 74 -9.89 -10.80 -13.65
N TYR A 75 -11.00 -10.50 -14.34
CA TYR A 75 -12.33 -10.74 -13.80
C TYR A 75 -12.65 -12.23 -13.64
N GLU A 76 -12.31 -13.04 -14.64
CA GLU A 76 -12.45 -14.49 -14.58
C GLU A 76 -11.66 -15.09 -13.41
N GLY A 77 -10.41 -14.63 -13.20
CA GLY A 77 -9.61 -15.03 -12.06
C GLY A 77 -10.28 -14.72 -10.72
N ARG A 78 -10.90 -13.53 -10.61
CA ARG A 78 -11.63 -13.12 -9.39
C ARG A 78 -12.85 -14.00 -9.14
N GLU A 79 -13.62 -14.32 -10.16
CA GLU A 79 -14.76 -15.24 -10.06
C GLU A 79 -14.31 -16.64 -9.64
N LYS A 80 -13.17 -17.10 -10.15
CA LYS A 80 -12.54 -18.38 -9.79
C LYS A 80 -11.84 -18.37 -8.43
N GLY A 81 -11.93 -17.29 -7.66
CA GLY A 81 -11.40 -17.22 -6.30
C GLY A 81 -9.90 -16.89 -6.19
N SER A 82 -9.28 -16.35 -7.25
CA SER A 82 -7.90 -15.83 -7.15
C SER A 82 -7.79 -14.61 -6.23
N ARG A 83 -8.94 -14.00 -5.88
CA ARG A 83 -9.03 -12.95 -4.87
C ARG A 83 -9.13 -13.60 -3.47
N PRO A 84 -8.20 -13.31 -2.55
CA PRO A 84 -8.30 -13.78 -1.17
C PRO A 84 -9.60 -13.30 -0.51
N ILE A 85 -10.36 -14.23 0.08
CA ILE A 85 -11.69 -13.99 0.69
C ILE A 85 -11.65 -12.90 1.79
N GLY A 86 -10.49 -12.64 2.40
CA GLY A 86 -10.32 -11.67 3.48
C GLY A 86 -9.73 -10.30 3.08
N ARG A 87 -9.56 -9.99 1.79
CA ARG A 87 -8.99 -8.71 1.34
C ARG A 87 -9.96 -8.00 0.38
N PRO A 88 -10.50 -6.82 0.73
CA PRO A 88 -11.51 -6.13 -0.05
C PRO A 88 -11.03 -5.66 -1.41
#